data_AF-J0P2U4-F1
#
_entry.id   AF-J0P2U4-F1
#
_cell.length_a   1.000
_cell.length_b   1.000
_cell.length_c   1.000
_cell.angle_alpha   90.00
_cell.angle_beta   90.00
_cell.angle_gamma   90.00
#
_symmetry.space_group_name_H-M   'P 1'
#
loop_
_entity.id
_entity.type
_entity.pdbx_description
1 polymer ?
#
loop_
_entity_poly.entity_id
_entity_poly.type
_entity_poly.pdbx_seq_one_letter_code
_entity_poly.pdbx_strand_id
1 'polypeptide(L)'
;MSVSASLRVAAGGLGGVINAAADKYPTTVTVLDDLTVTWGRDSVVSHPDPSSMTATIALVDTVPDWLRVGALATVNAVARTEESQRSYMRLLPWRAIEPGTGWRQQVTPDPPGAWVGSLPVFAAAGADSGIGWFIAPGVQPPSDTPETTQWAANAKTTAGKPVTFTITVPELTGATVRAFPLTYRRPGGLYTRAPGMAIELSPEKYTPGTVEYSGTWTPEATGLYVGAYLHIQLHKAPAWTTIPRERTWRAAPGTWADAGGRATVTDVHIAGTSGHVAEHAVEVFTGRVQSLRVEWSERLSRPIARITAVDKLADLNGTYIGDTPWGEESWKLRAERILKQALGPADTLEGEPGNWLGTIRPRDVDHRSAGELMRNTLASCAATAFPVSWRKWRVIPFIYKGSDQSITIPGRAIRRDGVQVSTDESANISTIQATYFDVTYDGKTGRVKDVIERTTTRKNTPANEGPPRSIKMKTELSRSNEASELTRIIGKYVNVNQWIISALSVKHDRISEDALVRLLSATERIAQQVVLTGLPRWFPAATMRGIVIGGSLTMHRGHWTPTLRIANTPD
;
A
#
# COMPACT_ATOMS: atom_id res chain seq x y z
N MET A 1 -10.57 -16.42 -8.39
CA MET A 1 -10.64 -14.99 -8.00
C MET A 1 -11.62 -14.31 -8.93
N SER A 2 -12.79 -13.92 -8.43
CA SER A 2 -13.76 -13.14 -9.19
C SER A 2 -13.94 -11.79 -8.51
N VAL A 3 -13.34 -10.75 -9.09
CA VAL A 3 -13.62 -9.36 -8.71
C VAL A 3 -14.61 -8.80 -9.72
N SER A 4 -15.87 -8.70 -9.30
CA SER A 4 -16.93 -8.12 -10.13
C SER A 4 -16.88 -6.60 -10.09
N ALA A 5 -17.56 -5.94 -11.03
CA ALA A 5 -17.79 -4.50 -10.95
C ALA A 5 -19.28 -4.16 -11.02
N SER A 6 -19.61 -3.02 -10.44
CA SER A 6 -20.90 -2.37 -10.61
C SER A 6 -20.69 -0.89 -10.91
N LEU A 7 -21.49 -0.37 -11.83
CA LEU A 7 -21.58 1.05 -12.12
C LEU A 7 -22.91 1.55 -11.56
N ARG A 8 -22.87 2.51 -10.64
CA ARG A 8 -24.04 3.23 -10.16
C ARG A 8 -24.09 4.61 -10.80
N VAL A 9 -25.23 4.97 -11.37
CA VAL A 9 -25.48 6.33 -11.87
C VAL A 9 -26.70 6.89 -11.16
N ALA A 10 -26.59 8.10 -10.60
CA ALA A 10 -27.64 8.72 -9.82
C ALA A 10 -27.81 10.21 -10.16
N ALA A 11 -29.07 10.65 -10.27
CA ALA A 11 -29.44 12.03 -10.53
C ALA A 11 -30.75 12.40 -9.85
N GLY A 12 -30.76 13.48 -9.06
CA GLY A 12 -31.99 14.03 -8.47
C GLY A 12 -32.77 13.07 -7.56
N GLY A 13 -32.08 12.19 -6.83
CA GLY A 13 -32.72 11.18 -5.96
C GLY A 13 -33.10 9.87 -6.67
N LEU A 14 -33.07 9.83 -8.00
CA LEU A 14 -33.19 8.62 -8.80
C LEU A 14 -31.81 8.00 -9.01
N GLY A 15 -31.73 6.67 -9.11
CA GLY A 15 -30.48 5.99 -9.44
C GLY A 15 -30.67 4.58 -9.98
N GLY A 16 -29.77 4.20 -10.89
CA GLY A 16 -29.66 2.87 -11.44
C GLY A 16 -28.35 2.20 -11.02
N VAL A 17 -28.41 0.91 -10.69
CA VAL A 17 -27.22 0.05 -10.57
C VAL A 17 -27.15 -0.78 -11.84
N ILE A 18 -26.06 -0.60 -12.58
CA ILE A 18 -25.76 -1.30 -13.81
C ILE A 18 -24.68 -2.33 -13.48
N ASN A 19 -25.04 -3.60 -13.51
CA ASN A 19 -24.07 -4.67 -13.28
C ASN A 19 -23.16 -4.83 -14.51
N ALA A 20 -21.92 -5.20 -14.25
CA ALA A 20 -20.94 -5.59 -15.26
C ALA A 20 -21.22 -6.96 -15.89
N ALA A 21 -22.09 -7.76 -15.27
CA ALA A 21 -22.39 -9.10 -15.71
C ALA A 21 -23.52 -9.08 -16.76
N ALA A 22 -23.33 -9.84 -17.84
CA ALA A 22 -24.31 -10.02 -18.91
C ALA A 22 -25.49 -10.95 -18.51
N ASP A 23 -25.49 -11.45 -17.27
CA ASP A 23 -26.41 -12.49 -16.77
C ASP A 23 -27.89 -12.05 -16.72
N LYS A 24 -28.14 -10.74 -16.66
CA LYS A 24 -29.50 -10.15 -16.67
C LYS A 24 -29.85 -9.42 -17.96
N TYR A 25 -28.98 -9.49 -18.97
CA TYR A 25 -29.35 -9.06 -20.31
C TYR A 25 -30.30 -10.09 -20.94
N PRO A 26 -31.37 -9.71 -21.68
CA PRO A 26 -31.75 -8.36 -22.11
C PRO A 26 -32.75 -7.61 -21.22
N THR A 27 -33.09 -8.12 -20.03
CA THR A 27 -34.18 -7.58 -19.19
C THR A 27 -33.78 -6.38 -18.33
N THR A 28 -32.48 -6.18 -18.12
CA THR A 28 -31.95 -5.01 -17.40
C THR A 28 -30.87 -4.30 -18.21
N VAL A 29 -30.68 -3.00 -17.94
CA VAL A 29 -29.55 -2.22 -18.46
C VAL A 29 -28.24 -2.83 -17.95
N THR A 30 -27.27 -3.03 -18.84
CA THR A 30 -26.00 -3.71 -18.52
C THR A 30 -24.82 -2.95 -19.12
N VAL A 31 -23.70 -2.87 -18.39
CA VAL A 31 -22.45 -2.33 -18.93
C VAL A 31 -21.90 -3.35 -19.91
N LEU A 32 -21.74 -2.95 -21.17
CA LEU A 32 -21.02 -3.72 -22.17
C LEU A 32 -19.53 -3.73 -21.83
N ASP A 33 -18.83 -4.80 -22.24
CA ASP A 33 -17.36 -4.85 -22.17
C ASP A 33 -16.76 -3.50 -22.63
N ASP A 34 -15.75 -3.01 -21.90
CA ASP A 34 -15.07 -1.70 -22.06
C ASP A 34 -15.42 -0.61 -21.03
N LEU A 35 -15.64 -0.97 -19.76
CA LEU A 35 -15.56 0.00 -18.66
C LEU A 35 -14.10 0.35 -18.39
N THR A 36 -13.70 1.59 -18.67
CA THR A 36 -12.33 2.07 -18.49
C THR A 36 -12.28 3.28 -17.58
N VAL A 37 -11.38 3.24 -16.59
CA VAL A 37 -11.04 4.38 -15.72
C VAL A 37 -9.60 4.78 -15.98
N THR A 38 -9.32 6.05 -16.25
CA THR A 38 -7.97 6.61 -16.39
C THR A 38 -7.68 7.59 -15.27
N TRP A 39 -6.45 7.57 -14.74
CA TRP A 39 -6.04 8.47 -13.65
C TRP A 39 -4.53 8.67 -13.63
N GLY A 40 -4.08 9.69 -12.90
CA GLY A 40 -2.69 9.84 -12.53
C GLY A 40 -2.05 11.13 -13.00
N ARG A 41 -0.73 11.13 -12.99
CA ARG A 41 0.13 12.27 -13.26
C ARG A 41 1.32 11.87 -14.14
N ASP A 42 1.87 12.84 -14.85
CA ASP A 42 2.99 12.62 -15.76
C ASP A 42 4.32 12.24 -15.08
N SER A 43 4.58 12.80 -13.90
CA SER A 43 5.83 12.63 -13.17
C SER A 43 5.61 12.54 -11.67
N VAL A 44 6.66 12.20 -10.92
CA VAL A 44 6.60 12.15 -9.44
C VAL A 44 6.37 13.52 -8.81
N VAL A 45 6.70 14.61 -9.51
CA VAL A 45 6.60 15.98 -9.00
C VAL A 45 5.50 16.81 -9.66
N SER A 46 4.66 16.18 -10.50
CA SER A 46 3.49 16.83 -11.09
C SER A 46 2.21 16.54 -10.29
N HIS A 47 1.21 17.37 -10.53
CA HIS A 47 -0.14 17.14 -10.06
C HIS A 47 -0.88 16.17 -10.99
N PRO A 48 -1.91 15.46 -10.51
CA PRO A 48 -2.73 14.60 -11.33
C PRO A 48 -3.64 15.42 -12.24
N ASP A 49 -3.94 14.85 -13.39
CA ASP A 49 -5.06 15.27 -14.22
C ASP A 49 -6.37 14.72 -13.65
N PRO A 50 -7.53 15.34 -13.96
CA PRO A 50 -8.83 14.78 -13.60
C PRO A 50 -8.96 13.34 -14.08
N SER A 51 -9.32 12.44 -13.18
CA SER A 51 -9.61 11.06 -13.56
C SER A 51 -10.84 11.04 -14.45
N SER A 52 -10.86 10.13 -15.42
CA SER A 52 -12.00 9.94 -16.30
C SER A 52 -12.49 8.50 -16.28
N MET A 53 -13.78 8.31 -16.49
CA MET A 53 -14.41 7.00 -16.67
C MET A 53 -15.18 7.01 -17.98
N THR A 54 -15.04 5.94 -18.75
CA THR A 54 -15.83 5.68 -19.95
C THR A 54 -16.51 4.33 -19.82
N ALA A 55 -17.76 4.25 -20.27
CA ALA A 55 -18.50 3.00 -20.30
C ALA A 55 -19.45 2.98 -21.50
N THR A 56 -19.63 1.79 -22.07
CA THR A 56 -20.70 1.53 -23.04
C THR A 56 -21.78 0.72 -22.32
N ILE A 57 -23.04 1.12 -22.47
CA ILE A 57 -24.18 0.56 -21.73
C ILE A 57 -25.20 0.06 -22.74
N ALA A 58 -25.59 -1.21 -22.67
CA ALA A 58 -26.72 -1.72 -23.42
C ALA A 58 -28.02 -1.27 -22.74
N LEU A 59 -28.86 -0.57 -23.51
CA LEU A 59 -30.17 -0.16 -23.06
C LEU A 59 -31.18 -1.28 -23.33
N VAL A 60 -32.28 -1.27 -22.57
CA VAL A 60 -33.39 -2.20 -22.79
C VAL A 60 -34.23 -1.65 -23.94
N ASP A 61 -34.96 -0.55 -23.70
CA ASP A 61 -35.86 0.03 -24.69
C ASP A 61 -35.71 1.56 -24.80
N THR A 62 -35.51 2.25 -23.67
CA THR A 62 -35.37 3.71 -23.59
C THR A 62 -34.16 4.12 -22.74
N VAL A 63 -33.76 5.39 -22.85
CA VAL A 63 -32.74 6.00 -21.97
C VAL A 63 -33.40 6.29 -20.62
N PRO A 64 -32.93 5.71 -19.50
CA PRO A 64 -33.52 5.98 -18.19
C PRO A 64 -33.26 7.42 -17.73
N ASP A 65 -34.21 8.05 -17.01
CA ASP A 65 -34.10 9.44 -16.54
C ASP A 65 -32.89 9.71 -15.62
N TRP A 66 -32.41 8.69 -14.93
CA TRP A 66 -31.22 8.76 -14.08
C TRP A 66 -29.90 8.76 -14.87
N LEU A 67 -29.91 8.34 -16.14
CA LEU A 67 -28.75 8.34 -17.04
C LEU A 67 -28.74 9.63 -17.87
N ARG A 68 -28.09 10.67 -17.34
CA ARG A 68 -28.03 12.00 -17.97
C ARG A 68 -26.73 12.74 -17.66
N VAL A 69 -26.43 13.77 -18.44
CA VAL A 69 -25.34 14.70 -18.16
C VAL A 69 -25.54 15.35 -16.78
N GLY A 70 -24.46 15.50 -16.02
CA GLY A 70 -24.46 15.99 -14.64
C GLY A 70 -24.80 14.93 -13.59
N ALA A 71 -25.24 13.72 -13.96
CA ALA A 71 -25.47 12.62 -13.02
C ALA A 71 -24.17 12.19 -12.35
N LEU A 72 -24.24 11.79 -11.08
CA LEU A 72 -23.11 11.21 -10.35
C LEU A 72 -22.94 9.75 -10.78
N ALA A 73 -21.77 9.40 -11.30
CA ALA A 73 -21.36 8.05 -11.65
C ALA A 73 -20.34 7.53 -10.64
N THR A 74 -20.56 6.34 -10.09
CA THR A 74 -19.67 5.68 -9.15
C THR A 74 -19.42 4.24 -9.61
N VAL A 75 -18.15 3.88 -9.76
CA VAL A 75 -17.72 2.52 -10.09
C VAL A 75 -17.23 1.84 -8.82
N ASN A 76 -17.79 0.69 -8.49
CA ASN A 76 -17.33 -0.16 -7.39
C ASN A 76 -16.82 -1.48 -7.93
N ALA A 77 -15.71 -1.96 -7.38
CA ALA A 77 -15.26 -3.33 -7.54
C ALA A 77 -15.59 -4.11 -6.27
N VAL A 78 -16.20 -5.28 -6.43
CA VAL A 78 -16.53 -6.18 -5.32
C VAL A 78 -15.73 -7.45 -5.49
N ALA A 79 -14.73 -7.59 -4.64
CA ALA A 79 -13.93 -8.80 -4.50
C ALA A 79 -14.67 -9.75 -3.57
N ARG A 80 -15.07 -10.92 -4.09
CA ARG A 80 -15.62 -12.00 -3.28
C ARG A 80 -14.50 -12.95 -2.96
N THR A 81 -13.86 -12.76 -1.81
CA THR A 81 -13.02 -13.82 -1.23
C THR A 81 -13.95 -14.82 -0.59
N GLU A 82 -14.00 -16.05 -1.11
CA GLU A 82 -14.26 -17.16 -0.21
C GLU A 82 -13.14 -17.13 0.82
N GLU A 83 -13.47 -16.95 2.09
CA GLU A 83 -12.50 -16.84 3.17
C GLU A 83 -11.74 -18.19 3.36
N SER A 84 -12.16 -19.24 2.65
CA SER A 84 -11.39 -20.48 2.37
C SER A 84 -10.02 -20.28 1.72
N GLN A 85 -9.79 -19.16 1.02
CA GLN A 85 -8.51 -18.85 0.36
C GLN A 85 -7.59 -17.95 1.18
N ARG A 86 -8.06 -17.38 2.30
CA ARG A 86 -7.22 -16.61 3.22
C ARG A 86 -6.62 -17.58 4.24
N SER A 87 -5.30 -17.53 4.41
CA SER A 87 -4.67 -18.27 5.50
C SER A 87 -5.09 -17.68 6.84
N TYR A 88 -5.34 -18.52 7.85
CA TYR A 88 -5.52 -18.06 9.23
C TYR A 88 -4.24 -17.39 9.75
N MET A 89 -3.09 -17.87 9.26
CA MET A 89 -1.79 -17.28 9.47
C MET A 89 -0.86 -17.73 8.34
N ARG A 90 -0.24 -16.77 7.63
CA ARG A 90 0.85 -17.03 6.68
C ARG A 90 1.99 -16.07 6.98
N LEU A 91 3.06 -16.60 7.57
CA LEU A 91 4.23 -15.80 7.88
C LEU A 91 5.02 -15.53 6.58
N LEU A 92 5.25 -14.26 6.27
CA LEU A 92 6.32 -13.81 5.37
C LEU A 92 7.68 -13.93 6.10
N PRO A 93 8.82 -14.03 5.40
CA PRO A 93 10.13 -14.30 6.00
C PRO A 93 10.45 -13.33 7.16
N TRP A 94 11.01 -13.91 8.21
CA TRP A 94 10.99 -13.40 9.58
C TRP A 94 11.71 -12.06 9.80
N ARG A 95 11.17 -11.35 10.79
CA ARG A 95 11.91 -10.51 11.74
C ARG A 95 11.23 -10.90 13.10
N ALA A 96 11.95 -11.45 14.08
CA ALA A 96 11.44 -12.00 15.38
C ALA A 96 11.62 -11.10 16.63
N ILE A 97 10.61 -10.53 17.31
CA ILE A 97 10.83 -9.54 18.41
C ILE A 97 11.07 -10.19 19.81
N GLU A 98 12.15 -9.86 20.53
CA GLU A 98 12.43 -10.13 21.96
C GLU A 98 11.53 -9.35 22.94
N PRO A 99 11.23 -9.93 24.13
CA PRO A 99 10.57 -9.25 25.24
C PRO A 99 11.53 -8.42 26.11
N GLY A 100 11.08 -7.22 26.50
CA GLY A 100 11.66 -6.43 27.60
C GLY A 100 11.04 -5.03 27.80
N THR A 101 11.03 -4.18 26.77
CA THR A 101 10.47 -2.82 26.81
C THR A 101 10.00 -2.37 25.43
N GLY A 102 9.12 -3.13 24.80
CA GLY A 102 8.93 -2.99 23.35
C GLY A 102 10.16 -3.45 22.56
N TRP A 103 9.88 -3.92 21.34
CA TRP A 103 10.73 -3.96 20.16
C TRP A 103 12.26 -4.18 20.34
N ARG A 104 12.73 -5.43 20.21
CA ARG A 104 14.01 -5.80 19.55
C ARG A 104 13.91 -7.13 18.88
N GLN A 105 14.77 -7.52 17.92
CA GLN A 105 14.43 -8.59 17.00
C GLN A 105 15.58 -9.53 16.61
N GLN A 106 15.75 -10.76 17.16
CA GLN A 106 16.53 -11.86 16.51
C GLN A 106 16.46 -13.24 17.21
N VAL A 107 16.26 -14.32 16.43
CA VAL A 107 16.65 -15.69 16.80
C VAL A 107 18.10 -15.90 16.36
N THR A 108 19.01 -15.59 17.28
CA THR A 108 20.43 -15.97 17.23
C THR A 108 20.94 -15.95 18.66
N PRO A 109 21.65 -16.97 19.18
CA PRO A 109 22.53 -16.69 20.31
C PRO A 109 23.56 -15.64 19.87
N ASP A 110 23.79 -14.62 20.69
CA ASP A 110 24.85 -13.63 20.46
C ASP A 110 26.20 -14.34 20.24
N PRO A 111 27.09 -13.81 19.39
CA PRO A 111 28.48 -14.22 19.40
C PRO A 111 29.07 -13.97 20.80
N PRO A 112 29.94 -14.86 21.32
CA PRO A 112 30.58 -14.63 22.62
C PRO A 112 31.32 -13.30 22.61
N GLY A 113 30.92 -12.35 23.45
CA GLY A 113 31.57 -11.05 23.61
C GLY A 113 30.66 -9.84 23.81
N ALA A 114 29.33 -9.97 23.64
CA ALA A 114 28.44 -8.82 23.80
C ALA A 114 28.31 -8.31 25.25
N TRP A 115 28.46 -9.16 26.26
CA TRP A 115 28.68 -8.76 27.66
C TRP A 115 29.50 -9.84 28.37
N VAL A 116 30.52 -9.43 29.14
CA VAL A 116 31.34 -10.33 29.96
C VAL A 116 30.48 -10.82 31.14
N GLY A 117 29.80 -11.96 30.98
CA GLY A 117 29.14 -12.64 32.11
C GLY A 117 27.92 -13.51 31.81
N SER A 118 27.27 -13.41 30.65
CA SER A 118 26.08 -14.22 30.32
C SER A 118 26.47 -15.45 29.50
N LEU A 119 26.37 -16.63 30.13
CA LEU A 119 26.38 -17.91 29.42
C LEU A 119 25.22 -17.96 28.41
N PRO A 120 25.33 -18.68 27.27
CA PRO A 120 24.19 -18.96 26.40
C PRO A 120 22.99 -19.47 27.22
N VAL A 121 21.76 -19.14 26.84
CA VAL A 121 20.54 -19.58 27.57
C VAL A 121 20.48 -21.11 27.71
N PHE A 122 21.03 -21.86 26.74
CA PHE A 122 21.17 -23.33 26.80
C PHE A 122 22.32 -23.83 27.68
N ALA A 123 23.28 -22.98 28.02
CA ALA A 123 24.41 -23.30 28.88
C ALA A 123 24.11 -23.12 30.38
N ALA A 124 23.02 -22.41 30.73
CA ALA A 124 22.63 -22.20 32.13
C ALA A 124 21.68 -23.29 32.68
N ALA A 125 21.11 -24.13 31.82
CA ALA A 125 20.03 -25.02 32.22
C ALA A 125 20.45 -26.49 31.98
N GLY A 126 20.36 -27.30 33.04
CA GLY A 126 20.74 -28.71 33.03
C GLY A 126 19.95 -29.57 32.03
N ALA A 127 20.21 -30.88 32.01
CA ALA A 127 19.36 -31.84 31.31
C ALA A 127 17.92 -31.67 31.86
N ASP A 128 16.93 -31.42 30.99
CA ASP A 128 15.56 -30.93 31.27
C ASP A 128 15.33 -29.41 31.34
N SER A 129 15.83 -28.68 30.34
CA SER A 129 15.50 -27.26 30.13
C SER A 129 14.52 -27.05 28.97
N GLY A 130 13.58 -26.12 29.12
CA GLY A 130 12.55 -25.82 28.12
C GLY A 130 12.42 -24.34 27.81
N ILE A 131 12.04 -24.02 26.56
CA ILE A 131 11.74 -22.66 26.10
C ILE A 131 10.45 -22.65 25.28
N GLY A 132 9.61 -21.63 25.47
CA GLY A 132 8.34 -21.47 24.77
C GLY A 132 8.23 -20.13 24.02
N TRP A 133 7.61 -20.15 22.86
CA TRP A 133 7.32 -18.99 22.02
C TRP A 133 5.84 -18.89 21.68
N PHE A 134 5.32 -17.67 21.75
CA PHE A 134 3.97 -17.33 21.29
C PHE A 134 4.08 -16.64 19.94
N ILE A 135 3.36 -17.16 18.95
CA ILE A 135 3.37 -16.69 17.57
C ILE A 135 1.97 -16.15 17.28
N ALA A 136 1.84 -14.83 17.27
CA ALA A 136 0.58 -14.17 16.94
C ALA A 136 0.43 -13.97 15.42
N PRO A 137 -0.80 -13.92 14.89
CA PRO A 137 -1.07 -13.74 13.46
C PRO A 137 -0.68 -12.36 12.88
N GLY A 138 -0.25 -11.42 13.72
CA GLY A 138 0.28 -10.12 13.32
C GLY A 138 0.88 -9.38 14.51
N VAL A 139 1.45 -8.19 14.28
CA VAL A 139 1.99 -7.35 15.36
C VAL A 139 0.92 -7.13 16.43
N GLN A 140 1.25 -7.40 17.69
CA GLN A 140 0.37 -7.15 18.84
C GLN A 140 0.32 -5.63 19.09
N PRO A 141 -0.82 -4.98 18.87
CA PRO A 141 -0.90 -3.54 19.09
C PRO A 141 -1.19 -3.24 20.58
N PRO A 142 -0.96 -2.01 21.08
CA PRO A 142 -1.37 -1.61 22.43
C PRO A 142 -2.88 -1.80 22.62
N SER A 143 -3.31 -2.06 23.86
CA SER A 143 -4.61 -2.65 24.25
C SER A 143 -5.91 -2.06 23.68
N ASP A 144 -5.85 -0.88 23.03
CA ASP A 144 -7.00 -0.05 22.66
C ASP A 144 -6.97 0.47 21.21
N THR A 145 -6.17 -0.15 20.33
CA THR A 145 -6.13 0.24 18.90
C THR A 145 -7.06 -0.62 18.03
N PRO A 146 -7.69 -0.03 16.98
CA PRO A 146 -8.52 -0.78 16.04
C PRO A 146 -7.74 -1.89 15.33
N GLU A 147 -8.46 -2.89 14.80
CA GLU A 147 -7.89 -4.03 14.07
C GLU A 147 -6.88 -3.55 13.03
N THR A 148 -5.60 -3.90 13.22
CA THR A 148 -4.55 -3.47 12.29
C THR A 148 -4.73 -4.16 10.94
N THR A 149 -4.22 -3.55 9.87
CA THR A 149 -4.32 -4.09 8.50
C THR A 149 -3.79 -5.51 8.34
N GLN A 150 -2.86 -5.94 9.20
CA GLN A 150 -2.34 -7.32 9.22
C GLN A 150 -3.34 -8.32 9.81
N TRP A 151 -3.99 -7.97 10.93
CA TRP A 151 -5.00 -8.84 11.54
C TRP A 151 -6.26 -8.92 10.67
N ALA A 152 -6.66 -7.80 10.06
CA ALA A 152 -7.80 -7.73 9.13
C ALA A 152 -7.61 -8.56 7.85
N ALA A 153 -6.36 -8.86 7.47
CA ALA A 153 -6.05 -9.66 6.29
C ALA A 153 -6.18 -11.18 6.53
N ASN A 154 -6.17 -11.64 7.78
CA ASN A 154 -6.22 -13.07 8.12
C ASN A 154 -7.67 -13.58 8.19
N ALA A 155 -7.86 -14.87 7.89
CA ALA A 155 -9.15 -15.54 8.08
C ALA A 155 -9.50 -15.66 9.58
N LYS A 156 -10.80 -15.64 9.91
CA LYS A 156 -11.30 -15.92 11.26
C LYS A 156 -11.94 -17.31 11.33
N THR A 157 -11.82 -17.98 12.48
CA THR A 157 -12.33 -19.35 12.66
C THR A 157 -13.82 -19.41 12.39
N THR A 158 -14.30 -20.58 11.99
CA THR A 158 -15.75 -20.87 11.94
C THR A 158 -16.01 -22.15 12.71
N ALA A 159 -17.01 -22.10 13.58
CA ALA A 159 -17.39 -23.24 14.41
C ALA A 159 -17.71 -24.46 13.53
N GLY A 160 -17.14 -25.61 13.87
CA GLY A 160 -17.39 -26.86 13.15
C GLY A 160 -16.66 -27.03 11.80
N LYS A 161 -15.80 -26.09 11.40
CA LYS A 161 -14.97 -26.22 10.19
C LYS A 161 -13.51 -26.56 10.53
N PRO A 162 -12.92 -27.60 9.94
CA PRO A 162 -11.55 -27.99 10.27
C PRO A 162 -10.53 -26.93 9.81
N VAL A 163 -9.51 -26.74 10.63
CA VAL A 163 -8.34 -25.92 10.36
C VAL A 163 -7.09 -26.80 10.47
N THR A 164 -6.28 -26.78 9.42
CA THR A 164 -4.99 -27.45 9.32
C THR A 164 -3.89 -26.51 9.80
N PHE A 165 -3.07 -27.00 10.73
CA PHE A 165 -1.88 -26.33 11.22
C PHE A 165 -0.66 -27.12 10.78
N THR A 166 0.26 -26.44 10.09
CA THR A 166 1.51 -27.01 9.59
C THR A 166 2.68 -26.20 10.12
N ILE A 167 3.71 -26.88 10.61
CA ILE A 167 4.93 -26.25 11.11
C ILE A 167 6.15 -27.04 10.65
N THR A 168 7.15 -26.32 10.15
CA THR A 168 8.46 -26.88 9.82
C THR A 168 9.45 -26.52 10.92
N VAL A 169 10.00 -27.54 11.57
CA VAL A 169 10.99 -27.39 12.64
C VAL A 169 12.27 -28.17 12.29
N PRO A 170 13.43 -27.76 12.82
CA PRO A 170 14.66 -28.54 12.65
C PRO A 170 14.57 -29.85 13.43
N GLU A 171 15.23 -30.90 12.93
CA GLU A 171 15.38 -32.15 13.69
C GLU A 171 16.32 -31.93 14.89
N LEU A 172 15.80 -32.04 16.11
CA LEU A 172 16.54 -31.77 17.35
C LEU A 172 16.59 -33.00 18.25
N THR A 173 17.75 -33.66 18.32
CA THR A 173 17.91 -34.93 19.06
C THR A 173 17.90 -34.75 20.54
N GLY A 174 17.17 -35.63 21.22
CA GLY A 174 17.01 -35.53 22.66
C GLY A 174 16.23 -34.27 23.06
N ALA A 175 15.50 -33.66 22.12
CA ALA A 175 14.54 -32.62 22.39
C ALA A 175 13.11 -33.16 22.16
N THR A 176 12.16 -32.64 22.92
CA THR A 176 10.74 -32.73 22.66
C THR A 176 10.24 -31.36 22.23
N VAL A 177 9.75 -31.26 21.00
CA VAL A 177 9.12 -30.06 20.47
C VAL A 177 7.60 -30.23 20.52
N ARG A 178 6.89 -29.26 21.08
CA ARG A 178 5.44 -29.23 21.21
C ARG A 178 4.89 -28.00 20.50
N ALA A 179 4.00 -28.20 19.54
CA ALA A 179 3.33 -27.12 18.83
C ALA A 179 1.80 -27.23 18.96
N PHE A 180 1.15 -26.12 19.29
CA PHE A 180 -0.31 -26.03 19.45
C PHE A 180 -0.87 -24.79 18.76
N PRO A 181 -2.06 -24.85 18.16
CA PRO A 181 -2.76 -23.64 17.74
C PRO A 181 -3.25 -22.85 18.95
N LEU A 182 -3.22 -21.52 18.82
CA LEU A 182 -3.82 -20.59 19.76
C LEU A 182 -4.95 -19.83 19.06
N THR A 183 -6.02 -19.52 19.79
CA THR A 183 -7.09 -18.64 19.30
C THR A 183 -7.13 -17.33 20.08
N TYR A 184 -7.45 -16.23 19.40
CA TYR A 184 -7.52 -14.89 19.98
C TYR A 184 -8.88 -14.26 19.62
N ARG A 185 -9.52 -13.59 20.59
CA ARG A 185 -10.76 -12.84 20.35
C ARG A 185 -10.54 -11.46 19.72
N ARG A 186 -9.38 -10.85 19.98
CA ARG A 186 -8.99 -9.54 19.46
C ARG A 186 -7.47 -9.45 19.32
N PRO A 187 -6.95 -8.57 18.45
CA PRO A 187 -5.52 -8.27 18.40
C PRO A 187 -4.99 -7.94 19.80
N GLY A 188 -3.96 -8.66 20.23
CA GLY A 188 -3.35 -8.48 21.56
C GLY A 188 -4.19 -8.85 22.78
N GLY A 189 -5.37 -9.47 22.59
CA GLY A 189 -6.20 -9.97 23.68
C GLY A 189 -5.69 -11.29 24.27
N LEU A 190 -6.38 -11.77 25.31
CA LEU A 190 -6.14 -13.10 25.89
C LEU A 190 -6.27 -14.18 24.81
N TYR A 191 -5.38 -15.17 24.88
CA TYR A 191 -5.38 -16.33 24.00
C TYR A 191 -5.98 -17.54 24.69
N THR A 192 -6.50 -18.48 23.92
CA THR A 192 -6.95 -19.79 24.39
C THR A 192 -6.31 -20.87 23.54
N ARG A 193 -5.78 -21.92 24.17
CA ARG A 193 -5.21 -23.06 23.46
C ARG A 193 -6.32 -23.83 22.76
N ALA A 194 -6.12 -24.18 21.49
CA ALA A 194 -7.05 -25.06 20.80
C ALA A 194 -7.11 -26.44 21.50
N PRO A 195 -8.29 -26.90 21.93
CA PRO A 195 -8.43 -28.16 22.64
C PRO A 195 -8.05 -29.36 21.74
N GLY A 196 -7.46 -30.39 22.35
CA GLY A 196 -7.20 -31.67 21.69
C GLY A 196 -6.09 -31.68 20.64
N MET A 197 -5.43 -30.54 20.37
CA MET A 197 -4.36 -30.48 19.38
C MET A 197 -2.99 -30.30 20.04
N ALA A 198 -2.15 -31.32 19.85
CA ALA A 198 -0.76 -31.39 20.28
C ALA A 198 0.08 -32.10 19.23
N ILE A 199 0.94 -31.34 18.55
CA ILE A 199 2.01 -31.94 17.75
C ILE A 199 3.21 -32.06 18.68
N GLU A 200 3.49 -33.27 19.13
CA GLU A 200 4.66 -33.60 19.96
C GLU A 200 5.69 -34.33 19.10
N LEU A 201 6.92 -33.82 19.11
CA LEU A 201 8.01 -34.25 18.25
C LEU A 201 9.18 -34.64 19.14
N SER A 202 9.56 -35.91 19.13
CA SER A 202 10.72 -36.38 19.89
C SER A 202 11.62 -37.21 18.97
N PRO A 203 12.44 -36.59 18.09
CA PRO A 203 13.28 -37.35 17.18
C PRO A 203 14.37 -38.09 17.96
N GLU A 204 14.54 -39.39 17.64
CA GLU A 204 15.50 -40.28 18.31
C GLU A 204 16.96 -40.00 17.93
N LYS A 205 17.23 -39.36 16.78
CA LYS A 205 18.58 -39.13 16.21
C LYS A 205 18.69 -37.79 15.49
N TYR A 206 19.92 -37.25 15.43
CA TYR A 206 20.17 -35.90 14.87
C TYR A 206 20.51 -36.08 13.42
N THR A 207 19.65 -35.58 12.55
CA THR A 207 19.95 -35.48 11.12
C THR A 207 19.94 -34.01 10.76
N PRO A 208 20.98 -33.49 10.08
CA PRO A 208 20.90 -32.14 9.53
C PRO A 208 19.75 -32.06 8.52
N GLY A 209 18.70 -31.30 8.86
CA GLY A 209 17.48 -31.18 8.07
C GLY A 209 16.32 -30.51 8.82
N THR A 210 15.22 -30.30 8.13
CA THR A 210 13.95 -29.81 8.69
C THR A 210 12.85 -30.82 8.42
N VAL A 211 11.94 -31.01 9.37
CA VAL A 211 10.76 -31.87 9.20
C VAL A 211 9.51 -31.00 9.31
N GLU A 212 8.62 -31.17 8.33
CA GLU A 212 7.29 -30.60 8.33
C GLU A 212 6.35 -31.50 9.13
N TYR A 213 5.60 -30.89 10.04
CA TYR A 213 4.56 -31.56 10.80
C TYR A 213 3.22 -30.87 10.60
N SER A 214 2.18 -31.66 10.48
CA SER A 214 0.83 -31.18 10.23
C SER A 214 -0.16 -31.85 11.18
N GLY A 215 -1.19 -31.10 11.57
CA GLY A 215 -2.37 -31.63 12.22
C GLY A 215 -3.59 -30.78 11.93
N THR A 216 -4.75 -31.24 12.37
CA THR A 216 -6.02 -30.54 12.15
C THR A 216 -6.78 -30.39 13.46
N TRP A 217 -7.38 -29.23 13.70
CA TRP A 217 -8.38 -29.04 14.76
C TRP A 217 -9.65 -28.40 14.22
N THR A 218 -10.77 -28.61 14.90
CA THR A 218 -12.04 -27.98 14.56
C THR A 218 -12.36 -26.93 15.63
N PRO A 219 -12.42 -25.63 15.30
CA PRO A 219 -12.80 -24.59 16.25
C PRO A 219 -14.24 -24.78 16.74
N GLU A 220 -14.47 -24.49 18.02
CA GLU A 220 -15.82 -24.50 18.63
C GLU A 220 -16.54 -23.15 18.47
N ALA A 221 -15.80 -22.07 18.18
CA ALA A 221 -16.33 -20.72 18.06
C ALA A 221 -15.93 -20.06 16.73
N THR A 222 -16.85 -19.25 16.22
CA THR A 222 -16.66 -18.43 15.02
C THR A 222 -16.06 -17.07 15.37
N GLY A 223 -15.26 -16.49 14.47
CA GLY A 223 -14.76 -15.12 14.59
C GLY A 223 -13.44 -14.96 15.35
N LEU A 224 -12.73 -16.04 15.67
CA LEU A 224 -11.44 -15.97 16.37
C LEU A 224 -10.28 -15.89 15.39
N TYR A 225 -9.25 -15.12 15.72
CA TYR A 225 -7.96 -15.22 15.00
C TYR A 225 -7.19 -16.43 15.49
N VAL A 226 -6.28 -16.94 14.65
CA VAL A 226 -5.44 -18.09 15.01
C VAL A 226 -3.96 -17.69 15.01
N GLY A 227 -3.26 -18.06 16.07
CA GLY A 227 -1.79 -18.08 16.12
C GLY A 227 -1.27 -19.46 16.52
N ALA A 228 -0.04 -19.51 17.01
CA ALA A 228 0.62 -20.75 17.42
C ALA A 228 1.39 -20.58 18.74
N TYR A 229 1.55 -21.68 19.45
CA TYR A 229 2.50 -21.82 20.53
C TYR A 229 3.50 -22.89 20.16
N LEU A 230 4.79 -22.62 20.35
CA LEU A 230 5.87 -23.56 20.15
C LEU A 230 6.67 -23.69 21.43
N HIS A 231 6.89 -24.91 21.91
CA HIS A 231 7.72 -25.20 23.07
C HIS A 231 8.77 -26.25 22.71
N ILE A 232 10.03 -26.01 23.06
CA ILE A 232 11.12 -26.97 22.85
C ILE A 232 11.71 -27.29 24.22
N GLN A 233 11.71 -28.58 24.57
CA GLN A 233 12.28 -29.11 25.81
C GLN A 233 13.45 -30.03 25.48
N LEU A 234 14.62 -29.79 26.06
CA LEU A 234 15.82 -30.62 25.87
C LEU A 234 15.96 -31.61 27.02
N HIS A 235 15.84 -32.90 26.72
CA HIS A 235 16.00 -34.03 27.65
C HIS A 235 17.44 -34.55 27.71
N LYS A 236 18.20 -34.39 26.63
CA LYS A 236 19.63 -34.72 26.57
C LYS A 236 20.41 -33.51 26.05
N ALA A 237 20.94 -32.70 26.95
CA ALA A 237 22.04 -31.82 26.56
C ALA A 237 23.30 -32.70 26.38
N PRO A 238 24.15 -32.50 25.36
CA PRO A 238 25.53 -32.93 25.52
C PRO A 238 26.06 -32.20 26.75
N ALA A 239 26.28 -32.94 27.84
CA ALA A 239 26.82 -32.34 29.04
C ALA A 239 28.18 -31.77 28.63
N TRP A 240 28.33 -30.44 28.65
CA TRP A 240 29.59 -29.78 28.27
C TRP A 240 30.79 -30.35 29.05
N THR A 241 30.52 -30.95 30.21
CA THR A 241 31.45 -31.70 31.07
C THR A 241 32.00 -32.99 30.47
N THR A 242 31.39 -33.54 29.41
CA THR A 242 31.85 -34.75 28.71
C THR A 242 32.76 -34.45 27.52
N ILE A 243 32.92 -33.19 27.15
CA ILE A 243 33.92 -32.76 26.16
C ILE A 243 35.28 -32.71 26.87
N PRO A 244 36.29 -33.51 26.47
CA PRO A 244 37.59 -33.51 27.14
C PRO A 244 38.19 -32.10 27.14
N ARG A 245 38.59 -31.60 28.33
CA ARG A 245 39.17 -30.25 28.50
C ARG A 245 40.39 -29.99 27.60
N GLU A 246 41.02 -31.05 27.14
CA GLU A 246 42.25 -31.05 26.32
C GLU A 246 41.98 -30.77 24.83
N ARG A 247 40.72 -30.83 24.38
CA ARG A 247 40.32 -30.38 23.04
C ARG A 247 40.22 -28.87 23.01
N THR A 248 41.31 -28.20 22.66
CA THR A 248 41.25 -26.79 22.25
C THR A 248 40.55 -26.68 20.89
N TRP A 249 39.73 -25.63 20.74
CA TRP A 249 38.79 -25.42 19.62
C TRP A 249 39.37 -25.43 18.20
N ARG A 250 40.71 -25.45 18.02
CA ARG A 250 41.34 -25.62 16.70
C ARG A 250 41.19 -27.02 16.10
N ALA A 251 40.91 -28.03 16.93
CA ALA A 251 40.88 -29.44 16.50
C ALA A 251 39.47 -29.97 16.15
N ALA A 252 38.41 -29.17 16.35
CA ALA A 252 37.06 -29.53 15.94
C ALA A 252 36.76 -28.93 14.55
N PRO A 253 36.50 -29.73 13.51
CA PRO A 253 36.01 -29.19 12.24
C PRO A 253 34.60 -28.59 12.44
N GLY A 254 34.45 -27.28 12.24
CA GLY A 254 33.19 -26.54 12.34
C GLY A 254 33.36 -25.10 12.87
N THR A 255 32.44 -24.22 12.51
CA THR A 255 32.34 -22.84 13.01
C THR A 255 31.42 -22.76 14.24
N TRP A 256 31.46 -21.66 14.99
CA TRP A 256 30.52 -21.41 16.11
C TRP A 256 29.03 -21.51 15.69
N ALA A 257 28.73 -21.25 14.42
CA ALA A 257 27.40 -21.41 13.84
C ALA A 257 26.95 -22.89 13.74
N ASP A 258 27.92 -23.81 13.64
CA ASP A 258 27.69 -25.26 13.53
C ASP A 258 27.53 -25.93 14.90
N ALA A 259 28.20 -25.41 15.94
CA ALA A 259 28.15 -25.94 17.30
C ALA A 259 26.96 -25.40 18.12
N GLY A 260 26.54 -24.16 17.87
CA GLY A 260 25.35 -23.58 18.46
C GLY A 260 24.12 -23.88 17.63
N GLY A 261 23.72 -25.16 17.55
CA GLY A 261 22.60 -25.67 16.76
C GLY A 261 21.43 -24.68 16.70
N ARG A 262 21.40 -23.87 15.64
CA ARG A 262 20.39 -22.84 15.46
C ARG A 262 19.10 -23.53 15.07
N ALA A 263 18.19 -23.68 16.02
CA ALA A 263 16.82 -24.06 15.70
C ALA A 263 16.16 -22.88 14.97
N THR A 264 16.10 -22.94 13.64
CA THR A 264 15.35 -21.98 12.82
C THR A 264 13.99 -22.59 12.50
N VAL A 265 12.92 -21.93 12.94
CA VAL A 265 11.55 -22.27 12.52
C VAL A 265 11.26 -21.41 11.32
N THR A 266 11.21 -21.99 10.13
CA THR A 266 11.14 -21.21 8.89
C THR A 266 9.72 -21.03 8.38
N ASP A 267 8.84 -22.01 8.63
CA ASP A 267 7.51 -22.05 8.03
C ASP A 267 6.45 -22.49 9.05
N VAL A 268 5.69 -21.53 9.59
CA VAL A 268 4.42 -21.81 10.29
C VAL A 268 3.28 -21.38 9.38
N HIS A 269 2.46 -22.35 8.98
CA HIS A 269 1.34 -22.14 8.09
C HIS A 269 0.06 -22.68 8.71
N ILE A 270 -0.98 -21.86 8.76
CA ILE A 270 -2.30 -22.27 9.27
C ILE A 270 -3.33 -21.98 8.20
N ALA A 271 -3.99 -23.03 7.71
CA ALA A 271 -4.94 -22.98 6.61
C ALA A 271 -6.21 -23.76 6.94
N GLY A 272 -7.36 -23.34 6.41
CA GLY A 272 -8.61 -24.09 6.51
C GLY A 272 -9.76 -23.27 5.93
N THR A 273 -10.96 -23.83 5.94
CA THR A 273 -12.12 -23.23 5.27
C THR A 273 -13.06 -22.61 6.27
N SER A 274 -13.03 -21.28 6.46
CA SER A 274 -14.00 -20.59 7.31
C SER A 274 -15.43 -20.61 6.73
N GLY A 275 -15.59 -20.92 5.44
CA GLY A 275 -16.91 -21.05 4.81
C GLY A 275 -17.74 -19.76 4.71
N HIS A 276 -17.19 -18.61 5.11
CA HIS A 276 -17.81 -17.32 4.88
C HIS A 276 -17.28 -16.71 3.57
N VAL A 277 -18.16 -16.05 2.82
CA VAL A 277 -17.74 -15.20 1.70
C VAL A 277 -17.59 -13.79 2.26
N ALA A 278 -16.35 -13.32 2.41
CA ALA A 278 -16.09 -11.93 2.72
C ALA A 278 -16.14 -11.12 1.43
N GLU A 279 -17.12 -10.21 1.34
CA GLU A 279 -17.18 -9.22 0.26
C GLU A 279 -16.31 -8.01 0.62
N HIS A 280 -15.33 -7.72 -0.22
CA HIS A 280 -14.54 -6.50 -0.16
C HIS A 280 -14.97 -5.58 -1.30
N ALA A 281 -15.78 -4.58 -0.97
CA ALA A 281 -16.16 -3.53 -1.91
C ALA A 281 -15.16 -2.36 -1.85
N VAL A 282 -14.62 -1.95 -3.00
CA VAL A 282 -13.77 -0.77 -3.13
C VAL A 282 -14.30 0.17 -4.20
N GLU A 283 -14.26 1.47 -3.91
CA GLU A 283 -14.60 2.50 -4.88
C GLU A 283 -13.44 2.66 -5.86
N VAL A 284 -13.71 2.43 -7.15
CA VAL A 284 -12.74 2.56 -8.24
C VAL A 284 -12.76 3.96 -8.82
N PHE A 285 -13.94 4.55 -8.95
CA PHE A 285 -14.09 5.88 -9.54
C PHE A 285 -15.36 6.54 -9.03
N THR A 286 -15.32 7.86 -8.91
CA THR A 286 -16.50 8.68 -8.68
C THR A 286 -16.35 10.01 -9.40
N GLY A 287 -17.42 10.44 -10.07
CA GLY A 287 -17.39 11.64 -10.90
C GLY A 287 -18.74 11.97 -11.52
N ARG A 288 -18.81 13.05 -12.27
CA ARG A 288 -20.04 13.47 -12.97
C ARG A 288 -19.98 13.12 -14.45
N VAL A 289 -21.09 12.63 -14.99
CA VAL A 289 -21.26 12.40 -16.43
C VAL A 289 -21.16 13.74 -17.16
N GLN A 290 -20.18 13.89 -18.02
CA GLN A 290 -19.96 15.09 -18.85
C GLN A 290 -20.56 14.92 -20.24
N SER A 291 -20.55 13.70 -20.77
CA SER A 291 -21.13 13.39 -22.07
C SER A 291 -21.94 12.10 -22.00
N LEU A 292 -23.04 12.09 -22.76
CA LEU A 292 -23.90 10.95 -23.00
C LEU A 292 -24.24 10.95 -24.49
N ARG A 293 -23.89 9.88 -25.19
CA ARG A 293 -24.28 9.64 -26.59
C ARG A 293 -25.08 8.36 -26.67
N VAL A 294 -26.18 8.38 -27.40
CA VAL A 294 -27.01 7.19 -27.66
C VAL A 294 -26.95 6.87 -29.14
N GLU A 295 -26.71 5.60 -29.45
CA GLU A 295 -26.59 5.10 -30.82
C GLU A 295 -27.20 3.71 -30.94
N TRP A 296 -27.59 3.32 -32.15
CA TRP A 296 -28.07 1.96 -32.41
C TRP A 296 -26.87 1.02 -32.63
N SER A 297 -26.85 -0.12 -31.95
CA SER A 297 -25.83 -1.16 -32.13
C SER A 297 -26.38 -2.29 -33.00
N GLU A 298 -25.91 -2.38 -34.24
CA GLU A 298 -26.29 -3.48 -35.16
C GLU A 298 -25.93 -4.84 -34.57
N ARG A 299 -24.77 -4.94 -33.91
CA ARG A 299 -24.27 -6.18 -33.30
C ARG A 299 -25.19 -6.73 -32.21
N LEU A 300 -25.83 -5.84 -31.45
CA LEU A 300 -26.74 -6.22 -30.36
C LEU A 300 -28.22 -6.07 -30.77
N SER A 301 -28.48 -5.54 -31.98
CA SER A 301 -29.79 -5.14 -32.48
C SER A 301 -30.60 -4.31 -31.47
N ARG A 302 -29.92 -3.39 -30.76
CA ARG A 302 -30.49 -2.59 -29.65
C ARG A 302 -29.77 -1.24 -29.49
N PRO A 303 -30.41 -0.24 -28.85
CA PRO A 303 -29.74 1.02 -28.53
C PRO A 303 -28.69 0.83 -27.43
N ILE A 304 -27.57 1.54 -27.57
CA ILE A 304 -26.48 1.61 -26.60
C ILE A 304 -26.23 3.06 -26.20
N ALA A 305 -25.82 3.27 -24.96
CA ALA A 305 -25.39 4.55 -24.43
C ALA A 305 -23.88 4.53 -24.16
N ARG A 306 -23.15 5.52 -24.67
CA ARG A 306 -21.76 5.79 -24.31
C ARG A 306 -21.72 6.97 -23.36
N ILE A 307 -21.08 6.78 -22.21
CA ILE A 307 -20.89 7.84 -21.23
C ILE A 307 -19.41 8.12 -21.00
N THR A 308 -19.11 9.40 -20.79
CA THR A 308 -17.84 9.85 -20.20
C THR A 308 -18.16 10.60 -18.92
N ALA A 309 -17.55 10.20 -17.81
CA ALA A 309 -17.60 10.92 -16.55
C ALA A 309 -16.20 11.39 -16.15
N VAL A 310 -16.12 12.51 -15.44
CA VAL A 310 -14.86 13.05 -14.89
C VAL A 310 -15.01 13.27 -13.40
N ASP A 311 -13.92 13.07 -12.66
CA ASP A 311 -13.91 13.27 -11.22
C ASP A 311 -14.02 14.76 -10.83
N LYS A 312 -14.08 15.00 -9.52
CA LYS A 312 -14.28 16.33 -8.96
C LYS A 312 -13.06 17.25 -9.08
N LEU A 313 -11.91 16.75 -9.54
CA LEU A 313 -10.77 17.60 -9.87
C LEU A 313 -11.07 18.48 -11.09
N ALA A 314 -11.93 18.03 -12.02
CA ALA A 314 -12.42 18.87 -13.10
C ALA A 314 -13.24 20.06 -12.57
N ASP A 315 -14.14 19.82 -11.60
CA ASP A 315 -14.93 20.88 -10.96
C ASP A 315 -14.00 21.88 -10.25
N LEU A 316 -12.99 21.41 -9.51
CA LEU A 316 -12.02 22.28 -8.85
C LEU A 316 -11.22 23.13 -9.85
N ASN A 317 -10.83 22.55 -10.99
CA ASN A 317 -10.10 23.27 -12.03
C ASN A 317 -10.97 24.33 -12.72
N GLY A 318 -12.27 24.07 -12.87
CA GLY A 318 -13.24 24.97 -13.53
C GLY A 318 -13.79 26.07 -12.64
N THR A 319 -13.63 26.00 -11.31
CA THR A 319 -14.12 27.03 -10.39
C THR A 319 -13.07 28.11 -10.14
N TYR A 320 -13.53 29.36 -10.10
CA TYR A 320 -12.74 30.52 -9.72
C TYR A 320 -13.08 30.95 -8.30
N ILE A 321 -12.07 31.40 -7.56
CA ILE A 321 -12.20 31.93 -6.20
C ILE A 321 -12.15 33.45 -6.26
N GLY A 322 -13.01 34.10 -5.46
CA GLY A 322 -13.28 35.54 -5.48
C GLY A 322 -12.31 36.42 -4.68
N ASP A 323 -12.84 37.57 -4.24
CA ASP A 323 -12.19 38.88 -4.41
C ASP A 323 -11.51 39.45 -3.15
N THR A 324 -11.06 38.57 -2.24
CA THR A 324 -10.42 39.01 -0.99
C THR A 324 -9.01 38.46 -0.86
N PRO A 325 -8.00 39.35 -0.70
CA PRO A 325 -6.63 38.92 -0.44
C PRO A 325 -6.54 38.03 0.79
N TRP A 326 -5.79 36.94 0.66
CA TRP A 326 -5.52 36.04 1.77
C TRP A 326 -4.23 36.43 2.49
N GLY A 327 -4.27 36.42 3.83
CA GLY A 327 -3.10 36.59 4.67
C GLY A 327 -2.17 35.37 4.63
N GLU A 328 -1.04 35.47 5.34
CA GLU A 328 -0.14 34.32 5.55
C GLU A 328 -0.85 33.23 6.37
N GLU A 329 -0.70 31.97 5.95
CA GLU A 329 -1.32 30.83 6.64
C GLU A 329 -0.63 29.51 6.32
N SER A 330 -0.97 28.44 7.05
CA SER A 330 -0.47 27.10 6.73
C SER A 330 -1.07 26.57 5.42
N TRP A 331 -0.30 25.73 4.71
CA TRP A 331 -0.78 25.07 3.50
C TRP A 331 -2.11 24.34 3.71
N LYS A 332 -2.31 23.73 4.88
CA LYS A 332 -3.50 22.94 5.21
C LYS A 332 -4.73 23.84 5.32
N LEU A 333 -4.61 24.94 6.05
CA LEU A 333 -5.70 25.92 6.17
C LEU A 333 -6.07 26.50 4.80
N ARG A 334 -5.06 26.81 3.97
CA ARG A 334 -5.28 27.31 2.61
C ARG A 334 -5.95 26.28 1.71
N ALA A 335 -5.47 25.04 1.69
CA ALA A 335 -6.06 23.95 0.89
C ALA A 335 -7.51 23.67 1.29
N GLU A 336 -7.81 23.59 2.60
CA GLU A 336 -9.17 23.45 3.09
C GLU A 336 -10.07 24.63 2.72
N ARG A 337 -9.55 25.87 2.81
CA ARG A 337 -10.30 27.06 2.36
C ARG A 337 -10.61 27.00 0.87
N ILE A 338 -9.62 26.64 0.04
CA ILE A 338 -9.80 26.49 -1.42
C ILE A 338 -10.92 25.50 -1.71
N LEU A 339 -10.90 24.31 -1.10
CA LEU A 339 -11.95 23.30 -1.30
C LEU A 339 -13.33 23.80 -0.87
N LYS A 340 -13.42 24.40 0.32
CA LYS A 340 -14.70 24.89 0.86
C LYS A 340 -15.29 26.01 0.02
N GLN A 341 -14.48 26.93 -0.48
CA GLN A 341 -14.95 28.03 -1.33
C GLN A 341 -15.28 27.56 -2.75
N ALA A 342 -14.51 26.63 -3.32
CA ALA A 342 -14.72 26.17 -4.69
C ALA A 342 -15.82 25.11 -4.84
N LEU A 343 -15.97 24.23 -3.85
CA LEU A 343 -16.83 23.03 -3.95
C LEU A 343 -17.88 22.91 -2.84
N GLY A 344 -17.76 23.72 -1.77
CA GLY A 344 -18.69 23.78 -0.65
C GLY A 344 -18.17 23.10 0.63
N PRO A 345 -18.87 23.29 1.77
CA PRO A 345 -18.40 22.88 3.10
C PRO A 345 -18.43 21.37 3.33
N ALA A 346 -19.08 20.60 2.46
CA ALA A 346 -19.19 19.15 2.58
C ALA A 346 -17.93 18.41 2.11
N ASP A 347 -17.03 19.09 1.39
CA ASP A 347 -15.76 18.54 0.94
C ASP A 347 -14.72 18.58 2.06
N THR A 348 -14.10 17.43 2.31
CA THR A 348 -13.10 17.24 3.37
C THR A 348 -11.76 16.82 2.80
N LEU A 349 -10.69 17.33 3.40
CA LEU A 349 -9.31 16.97 3.10
C LEU A 349 -8.76 16.03 4.17
N GLU A 350 -8.13 14.94 3.76
CA GLU A 350 -7.41 14.01 4.62
C GLU A 350 -5.97 13.79 4.12
N GLY A 351 -5.13 13.16 4.94
CA GLY A 351 -3.73 12.97 4.65
C GLY A 351 -2.87 14.20 4.99
N GLU A 352 -1.56 14.05 4.81
CA GLU A 352 -0.57 15.05 5.17
C GLU A 352 0.60 14.96 4.17
N PRO A 353 1.29 16.07 3.84
CA PRO A 353 2.52 16.08 3.05
C PRO A 353 3.73 15.49 3.84
N GLY A 354 3.50 14.92 5.03
CA GLY A 354 4.52 14.48 5.98
C GLY A 354 4.76 15.54 7.07
N ASN A 355 5.99 15.63 7.58
CA ASN A 355 6.35 16.55 8.68
C ASN A 355 6.53 18.03 8.23
N TRP A 356 5.82 18.45 7.17
CA TRP A 356 6.05 19.73 6.52
C TRP A 356 5.05 20.80 7.01
N LEU A 357 5.56 21.86 7.65
CA LEU A 357 4.75 22.95 8.23
C LEU A 357 4.52 24.14 7.29
N GLY A 358 4.72 23.94 5.98
CA GLY A 358 4.79 24.98 4.94
C GLY A 358 3.87 26.17 5.17
N THR A 359 4.49 27.33 5.42
CA THR A 359 3.80 28.60 5.62
C THR A 359 3.71 29.31 4.27
N ILE A 360 2.50 29.57 3.83
CA ILE A 360 2.21 30.10 2.51
C ILE A 360 1.98 31.60 2.61
N ARG A 361 2.68 32.36 1.77
CA ARG A 361 2.67 33.82 1.73
C ARG A 361 1.26 34.42 1.59
N PRO A 362 1.07 35.69 1.96
CA PRO A 362 -0.11 36.45 1.58
C PRO A 362 -0.24 36.53 0.06
N ARG A 363 -1.46 36.41 -0.45
CA ARG A 363 -1.73 36.42 -1.90
C ARG A 363 -3.08 37.01 -2.21
N ASP A 364 -3.08 37.88 -3.21
CA ASP A 364 -4.29 38.30 -3.90
C ASP A 364 -4.79 37.15 -4.79
N VAL A 365 -6.02 36.72 -4.56
CA VAL A 365 -6.64 35.55 -5.18
C VAL A 365 -7.80 35.92 -6.11
N ASP A 366 -8.00 37.20 -6.35
CA ASP A 366 -9.12 37.72 -7.13
C ASP A 366 -9.17 37.06 -8.51
N HIS A 367 -10.29 36.39 -8.79
CA HIS A 367 -10.55 35.64 -10.02
C HIS A 367 -9.46 34.62 -10.40
N ARG A 368 -8.90 33.90 -9.42
CA ARG A 368 -7.93 32.82 -9.67
C ARG A 368 -8.60 31.45 -9.75
N SER A 369 -8.09 30.57 -10.61
CA SER A 369 -8.54 29.17 -10.67
C SER A 369 -8.25 28.48 -9.34
N ALA A 370 -9.27 27.87 -8.73
CA ALA A 370 -9.13 27.12 -7.49
C ALA A 370 -8.16 25.94 -7.65
N GLY A 371 -8.18 25.27 -8.81
CA GLY A 371 -7.24 24.23 -9.16
C GLY A 371 -5.79 24.72 -9.21
N GLU A 372 -5.53 25.88 -9.81
CA GLU A 372 -4.18 26.47 -9.82
C GLU A 372 -3.72 26.86 -8.42
N LEU A 373 -4.58 27.49 -7.62
CA LEU A 373 -4.29 27.84 -6.22
C LEU A 373 -3.98 26.59 -5.39
N MET A 374 -4.74 25.51 -5.58
CA MET A 374 -4.51 24.24 -4.90
C MET A 374 -3.16 23.64 -5.29
N ARG A 375 -2.86 23.60 -6.60
CA ARG A 375 -1.57 23.10 -7.11
C ARG A 375 -0.40 23.90 -6.54
N ASN A 376 -0.44 25.23 -6.62
CA ASN A 376 0.61 26.09 -6.09
C ASN A 376 0.80 25.91 -4.58
N THR A 377 -0.29 25.79 -3.83
CA THR A 377 -0.28 25.56 -2.38
C THR A 377 0.37 24.21 -2.04
N LEU A 378 -0.04 23.13 -2.69
CA LEU A 378 0.46 21.78 -2.39
C LEU A 378 1.87 21.51 -2.95
N ALA A 379 2.20 22.03 -4.14
CA ALA A 379 3.54 21.95 -4.71
C ALA A 379 4.58 22.63 -3.81
N SER A 380 4.19 23.72 -3.15
CA SER A 380 5.02 24.43 -2.16
C SER A 380 5.38 23.56 -0.95
N CYS A 381 4.66 22.47 -0.72
CA CYS A 381 4.92 21.48 0.32
C CYS A 381 5.31 20.10 -0.25
N ALA A 382 5.75 20.06 -1.51
CA ALA A 382 6.09 18.84 -2.24
C ALA A 382 4.99 17.77 -2.17
N ALA A 383 3.74 18.18 -2.36
CA ALA A 383 2.57 17.33 -2.22
C ALA A 383 1.57 17.53 -3.35
N THR A 384 0.61 16.61 -3.44
CA THR A 384 -0.52 16.68 -4.35
C THR A 384 -1.79 16.18 -3.68
N ALA A 385 -2.94 16.55 -4.23
CA ALA A 385 -4.23 16.04 -3.81
C ALA A 385 -4.98 15.37 -4.97
N PHE A 386 -5.88 14.46 -4.62
CA PHE A 386 -6.79 13.79 -5.53
C PHE A 386 -8.10 13.45 -4.81
N PRO A 387 -9.23 13.36 -5.53
CA PRO A 387 -10.46 12.84 -4.97
C PRO A 387 -10.34 11.32 -4.73
N VAL A 388 -10.65 10.88 -3.51
CA VAL A 388 -10.76 9.45 -3.14
C VAL A 388 -12.20 8.99 -2.99
N SER A 389 -13.10 9.95 -2.77
CA SER A 389 -14.53 9.77 -2.97
C SER A 389 -15.18 11.11 -3.32
N TRP A 390 -16.50 11.14 -3.57
CA TRP A 390 -17.18 12.35 -4.09
C TRP A 390 -17.03 13.59 -3.20
N ARG A 391 -16.78 13.41 -1.90
CA ARG A 391 -16.60 14.49 -0.93
C ARG A 391 -15.30 14.40 -0.15
N LYS A 392 -14.44 13.43 -0.48
CA LYS A 392 -13.19 13.20 0.23
C LYS A 392 -12.01 13.35 -0.70
N TRP A 393 -11.07 14.17 -0.27
CA TRP A 393 -9.83 14.46 -0.96
C TRP A 393 -8.68 13.97 -0.12
N ARG A 394 -7.69 13.34 -0.74
CA ARG A 394 -6.50 12.90 -0.05
C ARG A 394 -5.30 13.68 -0.52
N VAL A 395 -4.56 14.24 0.42
CA VAL A 395 -3.22 14.78 0.21
C VAL A 395 -2.21 13.67 0.40
N ILE A 396 -1.32 13.53 -0.56
CA ILE A 396 -0.11 12.74 -0.43
C ILE A 396 1.09 13.62 -0.71
N PRO A 397 2.23 13.39 -0.05
CA PRO A 397 3.48 13.91 -0.56
C PRO A 397 3.70 13.38 -1.99
N PHE A 398 4.33 14.18 -2.84
CA PHE A 398 4.87 13.74 -4.13
C PHE A 398 5.70 12.47 -3.97
N ILE A 399 6.33 12.34 -2.79
CA ILE A 399 7.17 11.26 -2.37
C ILE A 399 6.50 10.56 -1.20
N TYR A 400 5.62 9.62 -1.53
CA TYR A 400 4.93 8.82 -0.53
C TYR A 400 5.72 7.56 -0.22
N LYS A 401 6.28 7.50 0.99
CA LYS A 401 6.77 6.24 1.57
C LYS A 401 5.66 5.45 2.28
N GLY A 402 4.40 5.88 2.16
CA GLY A 402 3.33 5.53 3.09
C GLY A 402 2.49 4.33 2.71
N SER A 403 3.09 3.15 2.65
CA SER A 403 2.38 1.98 3.15
C SER A 403 3.44 0.95 3.48
N ASP A 404 3.44 0.41 4.70
CA ASP A 404 4.29 -0.74 5.06
C ASP A 404 3.92 -2.02 4.24
N GLN A 405 2.98 -1.91 3.31
CA GLN A 405 2.41 -2.96 2.50
C GLN A 405 2.64 -2.66 1.01
N SER A 406 3.89 -2.73 0.57
CA SER A 406 4.22 -2.74 -0.86
C SER A 406 3.57 -3.95 -1.53
N ILE A 407 2.91 -3.76 -2.68
CA ILE A 407 2.41 -4.88 -3.46
C ILE A 407 3.53 -5.45 -4.33
N THR A 408 3.57 -6.78 -4.47
CA THR A 408 4.55 -7.44 -5.34
C THR A 408 3.90 -7.81 -6.67
N ILE A 409 4.49 -7.34 -7.78
CA ILE A 409 4.08 -7.71 -9.13
C ILE A 409 5.21 -8.53 -9.77
N PRO A 410 5.05 -9.85 -9.92
CA PRO A 410 6.09 -10.66 -10.53
C PRO A 410 6.12 -10.44 -12.05
N GLY A 411 7.29 -10.55 -12.67
CA GLY A 411 7.50 -10.31 -14.10
C GLY A 411 6.66 -11.22 -14.98
N ARG A 412 6.31 -12.43 -14.51
CA ARG A 412 5.37 -13.34 -15.17
C ARG A 412 3.92 -12.82 -15.24
N ALA A 413 3.55 -11.89 -14.38
CA ALA A 413 2.24 -11.23 -14.38
C ALA A 413 2.19 -10.04 -15.34
N ILE A 414 3.34 -9.56 -15.84
CA ILE A 414 3.40 -8.42 -16.75
C ILE A 414 3.21 -8.91 -18.19
N ARG A 415 2.26 -8.33 -18.92
CA ARG A 415 2.19 -8.49 -20.39
C ARG A 415 3.34 -7.71 -20.99
N ARG A 416 4.12 -8.35 -21.88
CA ARG A 416 5.32 -7.72 -22.47
C ARG A 416 4.96 -6.70 -23.54
N ASP A 417 3.81 -6.89 -24.19
CA ASP A 417 3.38 -6.07 -25.31
C ASP A 417 3.06 -4.63 -24.84
N GLY A 418 3.69 -3.64 -25.47
CA GLY A 418 3.44 -2.22 -25.22
C GLY A 418 4.13 -1.62 -24.00
N VAL A 419 4.84 -2.39 -23.18
CA VAL A 419 5.55 -1.85 -22.01
C VAL A 419 6.72 -0.98 -22.45
N GLN A 420 6.77 0.23 -21.92
CA GLN A 420 7.86 1.18 -22.16
C GLN A 420 8.61 1.43 -20.86
N VAL A 421 9.94 1.47 -20.94
CA VAL A 421 10.82 1.78 -19.81
C VAL A 421 11.77 2.88 -20.27
N SER A 422 11.67 4.05 -19.66
CA SER A 422 12.39 5.25 -20.10
C SER A 422 13.04 5.97 -18.93
N THR A 423 14.18 6.58 -19.20
CA THR A 423 14.79 7.62 -18.37
C THR A 423 15.19 8.77 -19.29
N ASP A 424 15.46 9.94 -18.72
CA ASP A 424 15.82 11.14 -19.46
C ASP A 424 17.04 11.83 -18.85
N GLU A 425 18.09 12.04 -19.65
CA GLU A 425 19.28 12.81 -19.27
C GLU A 425 18.98 14.28 -18.99
N SER A 426 17.82 14.78 -19.43
CA SER A 426 17.30 16.08 -19.01
C SER A 426 17.14 16.20 -17.50
N ALA A 427 17.07 15.06 -16.80
CA ALA A 427 17.09 14.99 -15.36
C ALA A 427 18.50 15.01 -14.75
N ASN A 428 19.60 15.27 -15.49
CA ASN A 428 20.94 15.48 -14.91
C ASN A 428 21.07 16.87 -14.26
N ILE A 429 20.33 17.07 -13.18
CA ILE A 429 20.19 18.37 -12.53
C ILE A 429 21.33 18.59 -11.53
N SER A 430 22.22 19.53 -11.83
CA SER A 430 23.31 19.94 -10.96
C SER A 430 22.93 21.10 -10.04
N THR A 431 21.92 21.88 -10.42
CA THR A 431 21.52 23.10 -9.68
C THR A 431 20.01 23.20 -9.58
N ILE A 432 19.49 23.42 -8.38
CA ILE A 432 18.06 23.62 -8.13
C ILE A 432 17.89 24.96 -7.42
N GLN A 433 17.11 25.85 -8.02
CA GLN A 433 16.81 27.17 -7.48
C GLN A 433 15.32 27.24 -7.13
N ALA A 434 15.02 27.67 -5.90
CA ALA A 434 13.65 27.96 -5.48
C ALA A 434 13.52 29.45 -5.17
N THR A 435 12.61 30.11 -5.87
CA THR A 435 12.16 31.46 -5.56
C THR A 435 11.02 31.39 -4.55
N TYR A 436 11.23 32.00 -3.39
CA TYR A 436 10.28 32.12 -2.27
C TYR A 436 10.03 33.60 -1.97
N PHE A 437 9.06 33.89 -1.11
CA PHE A 437 8.58 35.25 -0.87
C PHE A 437 8.74 35.66 0.60
N ASP A 438 9.77 36.42 0.91
CA ASP A 438 10.00 36.95 2.25
C ASP A 438 8.97 38.03 2.58
N VAL A 439 8.24 37.86 3.68
CA VAL A 439 7.11 38.73 4.06
C VAL A 439 7.53 39.59 5.24
N THR A 440 7.48 40.90 5.08
CA THR A 440 7.69 41.85 6.18
C THR A 440 6.36 42.40 6.66
N TYR A 441 6.27 42.68 7.96
CA TYR A 441 5.07 43.22 8.59
C TYR A 441 5.32 44.61 9.16
N ASP A 442 4.31 45.46 9.11
CA ASP A 442 4.32 46.75 9.78
C ASP A 442 4.21 46.53 11.29
N GLY A 443 5.23 46.98 12.04
CA GLY A 443 5.33 46.76 13.48
C GLY A 443 4.25 47.43 14.33
N LYS A 444 3.44 48.34 13.76
CA LYS A 444 2.34 49.03 14.48
C LYS A 444 0.98 48.41 14.18
N THR A 445 0.76 47.99 12.94
CA THR A 445 -0.55 47.50 12.47
C THR A 445 -0.63 45.98 12.33
N GLY A 446 0.51 45.28 12.33
CA GLY A 446 0.59 43.84 12.06
C GLY A 446 0.20 43.45 10.63
N ARG A 447 -0.03 44.43 9.74
CA ARG A 447 -0.36 44.20 8.33
C ARG A 447 0.90 43.92 7.53
N VAL A 448 0.73 43.20 6.42
CA VAL A 448 1.81 42.97 5.45
C VAL A 448 2.32 44.31 4.93
N LYS A 449 3.62 44.54 5.04
CA LYS A 449 4.30 45.74 4.56
C LYS A 449 4.89 45.49 3.18
N ASP A 450 5.77 44.50 3.05
CA ASP A 450 6.41 44.14 1.77
C ASP A 450 6.39 42.62 1.57
N VAL A 451 6.33 42.20 0.31
CA VAL A 451 6.52 40.81 -0.12
C VAL A 451 7.67 40.78 -1.13
N ILE A 452 8.82 40.24 -0.72
CA ILE A 452 10.08 40.33 -1.48
C ILE A 452 10.44 38.97 -2.04
N GLU A 453 10.65 38.89 -3.36
CA GLU A 453 11.15 37.66 -3.99
C GLU A 453 12.61 37.41 -3.59
N ARG A 454 12.88 36.23 -3.05
CA ARG A 454 14.22 35.75 -2.72
C ARG A 454 14.44 34.39 -3.35
N THR A 455 15.70 34.05 -3.60
CA THR A 455 16.06 32.76 -4.19
C THR A 455 17.00 32.01 -3.27
N THR A 456 16.71 30.74 -3.02
CA THR A 456 17.66 29.79 -2.44
C THR A 456 18.16 28.84 -3.53
N THR A 457 19.43 28.46 -3.47
CA THR A 457 20.07 27.59 -4.46
C THR A 457 20.68 26.39 -3.78
N ARG A 458 20.39 25.20 -4.31
CA ARG A 458 21.03 23.95 -3.96
C ARG A 458 21.87 23.45 -5.12
N LYS A 459 23.10 23.06 -4.84
CA LYS A 459 23.94 22.31 -5.77
C LYS A 459 23.81 20.82 -5.46
N ASN A 460 23.63 20.02 -6.49
CA ASN A 460 23.67 18.57 -6.43
C ASN A 460 24.90 18.09 -7.22
N THR A 461 25.48 16.97 -6.81
CA THR A 461 26.48 16.28 -7.62
C THR A 461 25.78 15.71 -8.85
N PRO A 462 26.24 16.05 -10.08
CA PRO A 462 25.72 15.43 -11.31
C PRO A 462 25.87 13.92 -11.23
N ALA A 463 24.93 13.19 -11.80
CA ALA A 463 24.96 11.73 -11.80
C ALA A 463 25.88 11.16 -12.90
N ASN A 464 26.21 11.98 -13.91
CA ASN A 464 27.15 11.66 -14.98
C ASN A 464 27.93 12.91 -15.42
N GLU A 465 28.96 12.74 -16.26
CA GLU A 465 29.81 13.82 -16.79
C GLU A 465 29.11 14.73 -17.83
N GLY A 466 27.80 14.58 -18.02
CA GLY A 466 27.03 15.42 -18.92
C GLY A 466 27.00 16.90 -18.50
N PRO A 467 26.61 17.81 -19.42
CA PRO A 467 26.59 19.24 -19.14
C PRO A 467 25.66 19.56 -17.96
N PRO A 468 26.05 20.47 -17.06
CA PRO A 468 25.26 20.81 -15.88
C PRO A 468 23.93 21.43 -16.28
N ARG A 469 22.83 20.92 -15.72
CA ARG A 469 21.48 21.48 -15.93
C ARG A 469 20.93 22.10 -14.66
N SER A 470 20.05 23.08 -14.82
CA SER A 470 19.41 23.77 -13.70
C SER A 470 17.90 23.73 -13.77
N ILE A 471 17.26 23.55 -12.61
CA ILE A 471 15.82 23.74 -12.43
C ILE A 471 15.60 25.02 -11.65
N LYS A 472 14.68 25.85 -12.15
CA LYS A 472 14.16 27.01 -11.44
C LYS A 472 12.70 26.73 -11.12
N MET A 473 12.35 26.83 -9.85
CA MET A 473 10.98 26.71 -9.38
C MET A 473 10.57 27.94 -8.58
N LYS A 474 9.30 28.30 -8.70
CA LYS A 474 8.69 29.36 -7.92
C LYS A 474 7.70 28.71 -6.96
N THR A 475 7.80 29.04 -5.68
CA THR A 475 7.01 28.45 -4.60
C THR A 475 6.27 29.55 -3.85
N GLU A 476 5.15 29.21 -3.22
CA GLU A 476 4.36 30.14 -2.40
C GLU A 476 4.86 30.21 -0.95
N LEU A 477 5.96 29.54 -0.61
CA LEU A 477 6.55 29.57 0.72
C LEU A 477 7.02 30.96 1.11
N SER A 478 6.80 31.33 2.39
CA SER A 478 7.29 32.60 2.94
C SER A 478 8.65 32.54 3.62
N ARG A 479 9.22 31.33 3.79
CA ARG A 479 10.44 31.12 4.58
C ARG A 479 11.58 30.46 3.81
N SER A 480 12.80 30.94 4.05
CA SER A 480 14.02 30.46 3.38
C SER A 480 14.38 29.01 3.70
N ASN A 481 14.23 28.61 4.97
CA ASN A 481 14.50 27.24 5.41
C ASN A 481 13.54 26.24 4.75
N GLU A 482 12.24 26.58 4.67
CA GLU A 482 11.23 25.77 3.98
C GLU A 482 11.53 25.67 2.48
N ALA A 483 11.87 26.79 1.82
CA ALA A 483 12.23 26.78 0.41
C ALA A 483 13.51 25.95 0.15
N SER A 484 14.49 26.01 1.04
CA SER A 484 15.73 25.25 0.93
C SER A 484 15.48 23.76 1.08
N GLU A 485 14.62 23.35 2.01
CA GLU A 485 14.19 21.97 2.14
C GLU A 485 13.40 21.49 0.90
N LEU A 486 12.63 22.37 0.22
CA LEU A 486 11.88 21.99 -0.97
C LEU A 486 12.84 21.66 -2.11
N THR A 487 13.91 22.45 -2.27
CA THR A 487 15.00 22.14 -3.23
C THR A 487 15.67 20.80 -2.92
N ARG A 488 15.83 20.44 -1.64
CA ARG A 488 16.37 19.13 -1.24
C ARG A 488 15.46 17.99 -1.69
N ILE A 489 14.17 18.13 -1.43
CA ILE A 489 13.18 17.08 -1.69
C ILE A 489 13.05 16.85 -3.20
N ILE A 490 12.86 17.91 -3.99
CA ILE A 490 12.74 17.82 -5.45
C ILE A 490 14.02 17.23 -6.07
N GLY A 491 15.18 17.64 -5.58
CA GLY A 491 16.47 17.15 -6.10
C GLY A 491 16.74 15.67 -5.89
N LYS A 492 16.06 15.00 -4.96
CA LYS A 492 16.20 13.55 -4.81
C LYS A 492 15.56 12.76 -5.94
N TYR A 493 14.55 13.31 -6.61
CA TYR A 493 13.73 12.55 -7.55
C TYR A 493 13.82 13.07 -8.98
N VAL A 494 14.20 14.32 -9.19
CA VAL A 494 14.59 14.78 -10.53
C VAL A 494 16.06 14.45 -10.75
N ASN A 495 16.33 13.19 -11.08
CA ASN A 495 17.66 12.66 -11.35
C ASN A 495 17.62 11.70 -12.56
N VAL A 496 18.75 11.50 -13.25
CA VAL A 496 18.85 10.60 -14.43
C VAL A 496 18.61 9.12 -14.12
N ASN A 497 18.64 8.75 -12.85
CA ASN A 497 18.34 7.39 -12.40
C ASN A 497 16.85 7.21 -12.09
N GLN A 498 16.02 8.22 -12.38
CA GLN A 498 14.58 8.11 -12.32
C GLN A 498 14.05 7.43 -13.58
N TRP A 499 13.72 6.16 -13.44
CA TRP A 499 13.07 5.36 -14.47
C TRP A 499 11.56 5.47 -14.35
N ILE A 500 10.92 5.75 -15.48
CA ILE A 500 9.48 5.69 -15.66
C ILE A 500 9.15 4.45 -16.49
N ILE A 501 8.30 3.60 -15.94
CA ILE A 501 7.70 2.47 -16.64
C ILE A 501 6.28 2.88 -17.02
N SER A 502 5.96 2.85 -18.30
CA SER A 502 4.65 3.19 -18.85
C SER A 502 3.99 1.98 -19.50
N ALA A 503 2.66 1.97 -19.52
CA ALA A 503 1.85 0.92 -20.12
C ALA A 503 2.13 -0.49 -19.56
N LEU A 504 2.50 -0.60 -18.27
CA LEU A 504 2.72 -1.89 -17.62
C LEU A 504 1.37 -2.58 -17.34
N SER A 505 0.96 -3.46 -18.25
CA SER A 505 -0.30 -4.20 -18.13
C SER A 505 -0.12 -5.46 -17.27
N VAL A 506 -0.97 -5.60 -16.26
CA VAL A 506 -0.91 -6.68 -15.26
C VAL A 506 -2.01 -7.72 -15.53
N LYS A 507 -1.62 -8.99 -15.58
CA LYS A 507 -2.51 -10.14 -15.60
C LYS A 507 -3.08 -10.37 -14.20
N HIS A 508 -4.38 -10.12 -14.03
CA HIS A 508 -5.06 -10.21 -12.72
C HIS A 508 -4.94 -11.58 -12.05
N ASP A 509 -4.93 -12.67 -12.83
CA ASP A 509 -4.80 -14.06 -12.36
C ASP A 509 -3.39 -14.41 -11.86
N ARG A 510 -2.42 -13.50 -12.02
CA ARG A 510 -1.00 -13.71 -11.68
C ARG A 510 -0.50 -12.81 -10.56
N ILE A 511 -1.38 -12.03 -9.94
CA ILE A 511 -1.11 -11.24 -8.71
C ILE A 511 -2.03 -11.69 -7.58
N SER A 512 -1.73 -11.30 -6.34
CA SER A 512 -2.62 -11.59 -5.21
C SER A 512 -3.91 -10.77 -5.31
N GLU A 513 -4.99 -11.29 -4.71
CA GLU A 513 -6.26 -10.58 -4.66
C GLU A 513 -6.14 -9.24 -3.94
N ASP A 514 -5.44 -9.22 -2.82
CA ASP A 514 -5.12 -7.99 -2.08
C ASP A 514 -4.39 -6.97 -2.98
N ALA A 515 -3.39 -7.39 -3.76
CA ALA A 515 -2.72 -6.49 -4.69
C ALA A 515 -3.66 -5.93 -5.76
N LEU A 516 -4.56 -6.75 -6.29
CA LEU A 516 -5.55 -6.30 -7.26
C LEU A 516 -6.55 -5.31 -6.64
N VAL A 517 -7.08 -5.61 -5.46
CA VAL A 517 -8.04 -4.76 -4.74
C VAL A 517 -7.42 -3.39 -4.42
N ARG A 518 -6.16 -3.36 -3.97
CA ARG A 518 -5.42 -2.11 -3.74
C ARG A 518 -5.23 -1.28 -5.01
N LEU A 519 -4.90 -1.93 -6.13
CA LEU A 519 -4.76 -1.26 -7.43
C LEU A 519 -6.10 -0.73 -7.96
N LEU A 520 -7.22 -1.36 -7.61
CA LEU A 520 -8.56 -0.91 -8.00
C LEU A 520 -9.05 0.24 -7.12
N SER A 521 -8.77 0.21 -5.82
CA SER A 521 -9.16 1.23 -4.84
C SER A 521 -8.64 2.63 -5.19
N ALA A 522 -9.54 3.61 -5.38
CA ALA A 522 -9.18 5.02 -5.60
C ALA A 522 -8.39 5.62 -4.44
N THR A 523 -8.64 5.09 -3.26
CA THR A 523 -8.00 5.46 -2.01
C THR A 523 -6.56 4.99 -1.93
N GLU A 524 -6.27 3.78 -2.43
CA GLU A 524 -4.97 3.10 -2.19
C GLU A 524 -4.04 3.10 -3.40
N ARG A 525 -4.57 3.06 -4.63
CA ARG A 525 -3.75 2.89 -5.83
C ARG A 525 -2.78 4.05 -6.10
N ILE A 526 -3.14 5.26 -5.67
CA ILE A 526 -2.36 6.46 -5.96
C ILE A 526 -1.16 6.51 -5.04
N ALA A 527 0.04 6.53 -5.62
CA ALA A 527 1.31 6.37 -4.93
C ALA A 527 1.45 5.05 -4.14
N GLN A 528 0.70 4.01 -4.53
CA GLN A 528 0.90 2.65 -4.04
C GLN A 528 2.34 2.21 -4.31
N GLN A 529 3.02 1.73 -3.27
CA GLN A 529 4.35 1.14 -3.45
C GLN A 529 4.24 -0.20 -4.14
N VAL A 530 5.10 -0.39 -5.14
CA VAL A 530 5.20 -1.61 -5.94
C VAL A 530 6.62 -2.16 -5.89
N VAL A 531 6.73 -3.47 -5.75
CA VAL A 531 7.98 -4.21 -5.96
C VAL A 531 7.78 -5.09 -7.19
N LEU A 532 8.47 -4.74 -8.27
CA LEU A 532 8.53 -5.54 -9.48
C LEU A 532 9.65 -6.56 -9.31
N THR A 533 9.38 -7.85 -9.50
CA THR A 533 10.37 -8.93 -9.30
C THR A 533 10.50 -9.82 -10.53
N GLY A 534 11.67 -10.40 -10.77
CA GLY A 534 11.87 -11.31 -11.90
C GLY A 534 11.68 -10.63 -13.26
N LEU A 535 12.11 -9.37 -13.35
CA LEU A 535 12.07 -8.58 -14.58
C LEU A 535 13.13 -9.09 -15.59
N PRO A 536 12.84 -9.03 -16.91
CA PRO A 536 13.81 -9.43 -17.93
C PRO A 536 14.99 -8.45 -18.01
N ARG A 537 16.11 -8.89 -18.58
CA ARG A 537 17.40 -8.15 -18.61
C ARG A 537 17.36 -6.77 -19.27
N TRP A 538 16.35 -6.47 -20.09
CA TRP A 538 16.21 -5.15 -20.72
C TRP A 538 15.56 -4.12 -19.78
N PHE A 539 15.03 -4.53 -18.62
CA PHE A 539 14.72 -3.59 -17.54
C PHE A 539 16.01 -3.13 -16.83
N PRO A 540 16.00 -1.95 -16.19
CA PRO A 540 17.14 -1.41 -15.46
C PRO A 540 17.65 -2.30 -14.31
N ALA A 541 16.77 -3.14 -13.74
CA ALA A 541 17.11 -4.07 -12.67
C ALA A 541 16.19 -5.29 -12.69
N ALA A 542 16.69 -6.44 -12.22
CA ALA A 542 15.89 -7.67 -12.07
C ALA A 542 14.77 -7.53 -11.01
N THR A 543 14.99 -6.66 -10.03
CA THR A 543 14.02 -6.25 -9.03
C THR A 543 14.01 -4.73 -8.98
N MET A 544 12.83 -4.11 -9.05
CA MET A 544 12.68 -2.66 -9.03
C MET A 544 11.62 -2.25 -8.01
N ARG A 545 11.92 -1.24 -7.20
CA ARG A 545 10.97 -0.60 -6.30
C ARG A 545 10.48 0.70 -6.90
N GLY A 546 9.19 0.96 -6.76
CA GLY A 546 8.60 2.18 -7.30
C GLY A 546 7.26 2.53 -6.67
N ILE A 547 6.67 3.59 -7.19
CA ILE A 547 5.33 4.06 -6.84
C ILE A 547 4.47 4.13 -8.08
N VAL A 548 3.19 3.75 -7.97
CA VAL A 548 2.22 3.94 -9.04
C VAL A 548 1.85 5.43 -9.11
N ILE A 549 2.14 6.07 -10.24
CA ILE A 549 1.84 7.49 -10.47
C ILE A 549 0.64 7.71 -11.39
N GLY A 550 0.18 6.66 -12.08
CA GLY A 550 -0.99 6.74 -12.94
C GLY A 550 -1.29 5.44 -13.65
N GLY A 551 -2.26 5.48 -14.55
CA GLY A 551 -2.59 4.34 -15.39
C GLY A 551 -4.05 4.32 -15.83
N SER A 552 -4.45 3.16 -16.32
CA SER A 552 -5.83 2.84 -16.62
C SER A 552 -6.25 1.51 -16.01
N LEU A 553 -7.53 1.40 -15.67
CA LEU A 553 -8.18 0.18 -15.22
C LEU A 553 -9.26 -0.13 -16.24
N THR A 554 -9.13 -1.25 -16.95
CA THR A 554 -10.14 -1.66 -17.94
C THR A 554 -10.76 -2.97 -17.52
N MET A 555 -12.08 -3.02 -17.48
CA MET A 555 -12.82 -4.25 -17.27
C MET A 555 -13.29 -4.80 -18.61
N HIS A 556 -12.88 -6.03 -18.90
CA HIS A 556 -13.21 -6.73 -20.14
C HIS A 556 -13.45 -8.21 -19.84
N ARG A 557 -14.54 -8.77 -20.36
CA ARG A 557 -15.04 -10.13 -20.10
C ARG A 557 -15.16 -10.45 -18.62
N GLY A 558 -15.62 -9.49 -17.82
CA GLY A 558 -15.76 -9.63 -16.37
C GLY A 558 -14.45 -9.63 -15.57
N HIS A 559 -13.32 -9.28 -16.18
CA HIS A 559 -12.02 -9.21 -15.53
C HIS A 559 -11.40 -7.83 -15.62
N TRP A 560 -10.85 -7.35 -14.50
CA TRP A 560 -10.05 -6.13 -14.46
C TRP A 560 -8.64 -6.36 -15.02
N THR A 561 -8.17 -5.43 -15.84
CA THR A 561 -6.80 -5.36 -16.34
C THR A 561 -6.22 -4.00 -15.98
N PRO A 562 -5.39 -3.91 -14.91
CA PRO A 562 -4.65 -2.71 -14.58
C PRO A 562 -3.52 -2.49 -15.58
N THR A 563 -3.40 -1.28 -16.11
CA THR A 563 -2.27 -0.82 -16.93
C THR A 563 -1.63 0.37 -16.22
N LEU A 564 -0.42 0.18 -15.71
CA LEU A 564 0.18 1.08 -14.74
C LEU A 564 1.27 1.95 -15.35
N ARG A 565 1.41 3.17 -14.81
CA ARG A 565 2.58 4.03 -14.92
C ARG A 565 3.27 4.06 -13.56
N ILE A 566 4.53 3.62 -13.52
CA ILE A 566 5.31 3.46 -12.30
C ILE A 566 6.58 4.30 -12.41
N ALA A 567 6.88 5.07 -11.37
CA ALA A 567 8.18 5.71 -11.22
C ALA A 567 9.00 4.92 -10.21
N ASN A 568 10.25 4.60 -10.52
CA ASN A 568 11.11 3.98 -9.52
C ASN A 568 11.37 4.95 -8.35
N THR A 569 11.59 4.38 -7.18
CA THR A 569 12.16 5.12 -6.05
C THR A 569 13.66 4.88 -6.08
N PRO A 570 14.49 5.92 -6.32
CA PRO A 570 15.94 5.79 -6.20
C PRO A 570 16.28 5.36 -4.78
N ASP A 571 17.21 4.42 -4.65
CA ASP A 571 17.72 3.95 -3.34
C ASP A 571 18.48 5.05 -2.59
#